data_AF-A0A1C6SKD0-F1
#
_entry.id   AF-A0A1C6SKD0-F1
#
_cell.length_a   1.000
_cell.length_b   1.000
_cell.length_c   1.000
_cell.angle_alpha   90.00
_cell.angle_beta   90.00
_cell.angle_gamma   90.00
#
_symmetry.space_group_name_H-M   'P 1'
#
loop_
_entity.id
_entity.type
_entity.pdbx_description
1 polymer ?
#
loop_
_entity_poly.entity_id
_entity_poly.type
_entity_poly.pdbx_seq_one_letter_code
_entity_poly.pdbx_strand_id
1 'polypeptide(L)'
;MTAALAAVLDATAWRARRRAHEERVDTWLAPHLARRRRGERHPVEDFLFTYYSFRPAQLRRWHPGAGVVLRDADPAEWGRDYRVGPAGVTVDRAAVRARRGESVDWIRSLLAATAGRPAQLGCFGMHEWAMVYRQTQEEIRHNAWPLRLSPEDTAAVVEERGVRCSHFDAYRFFTAPARPLNVLNPTRDTQHALEQPGCLHANMDLYKWSYKLSPLVPSELVADCFALAREIRTLDMRASPYDLAALGYPPVRVETVAGRHEYAQAQRSFAQRAAVLRSRLLAALDG
;
A
#
# COMPACT_ATOMS: atom_id res chain seq x y z
N MET A 1 7.58 -16.12 -29.92
CA MET A 1 7.68 -14.90 -29.11
C MET A 1 7.51 -13.69 -30.02
N THR A 2 6.27 -13.25 -30.22
CA THR A 2 5.99 -11.97 -30.87
C THR A 2 6.42 -10.87 -29.90
N ALA A 3 7.45 -10.11 -30.25
CA ALA A 3 7.79 -8.89 -29.53
C ALA A 3 6.55 -8.00 -29.56
N ALA A 4 5.92 -7.78 -28.41
CA ALA A 4 4.87 -6.77 -28.29
C ALA A 4 5.47 -5.46 -28.81
N LEU A 5 4.85 -4.86 -29.83
CA LEU A 5 5.29 -3.59 -30.38
C LEU A 5 5.33 -2.58 -29.23
N ALA A 6 6.50 -2.01 -28.99
CA ALA A 6 6.66 -1.00 -27.95
C ALA A 6 5.73 0.18 -28.26
N ALA A 7 4.90 0.60 -27.30
CA ALA A 7 4.05 1.76 -27.49
C ALA A 7 4.92 3.00 -27.60
N VAL A 8 4.80 3.77 -28.69
CA VAL A 8 5.62 4.97 -28.91
C VAL A 8 4.77 6.20 -28.60
N LEU A 9 5.25 7.07 -27.71
CA LEU A 9 4.64 8.35 -27.38
C LEU A 9 5.45 9.48 -28.02
N ASP A 10 4.76 10.39 -28.71
CA ASP A 10 5.36 11.65 -29.13
C ASP A 10 5.59 12.60 -27.95
N ALA A 11 6.37 13.66 -28.21
CA ALA A 11 6.72 14.68 -27.22
C ALA A 11 5.52 15.29 -26.51
N THR A 12 4.44 15.54 -27.24
CA THR A 12 3.23 16.16 -26.70
C THR A 12 2.53 15.20 -25.74
N ALA A 13 2.34 13.94 -26.15
CA ALA A 13 1.64 12.92 -25.39
C ALA A 13 2.35 12.57 -24.09
N TRP A 14 3.66 12.30 -24.10
CA TRP A 14 4.35 11.93 -22.87
C TRP A 14 4.52 13.11 -21.91
N ARG A 15 4.71 14.34 -22.43
CA ARG A 15 4.75 15.54 -21.57
C ARG A 15 3.38 15.83 -20.94
N ALA A 16 2.29 15.56 -21.65
CA ALA A 16 0.94 15.67 -21.11
C ALA A 16 0.69 14.65 -19.99
N ARG A 17 1.07 13.38 -20.20
CA ARG A 17 0.98 12.34 -19.16
C ARG A 17 1.83 12.66 -17.93
N ARG A 18 3.06 13.15 -18.13
CA ARG A 18 3.92 13.64 -17.04
C ARG A 18 3.23 14.74 -16.23
N ARG A 19 2.72 15.79 -16.87
CA ARG A 19 2.01 16.89 -16.20
C ARG A 19 0.79 16.40 -15.43
N ALA A 20 -0.06 15.58 -16.04
CA ALA A 20 -1.25 15.04 -15.40
C ALA A 20 -0.91 14.18 -14.16
N HIS A 21 0.17 13.40 -14.21
CA HIS A 21 0.66 12.65 -13.06
C HIS A 21 1.15 13.55 -11.94
N GLU A 22 1.96 14.55 -12.28
CA GLU A 22 2.46 15.54 -11.32
C GLU A 22 1.31 16.29 -10.63
N GLU A 23 0.34 16.80 -11.40
CA GLU A 23 -0.86 17.47 -10.88
C GLU A 23 -1.67 16.57 -9.94
N ARG A 24 -1.92 15.32 -10.35
CA ARG A 24 -2.63 14.33 -9.52
C ARG A 24 -1.91 14.09 -8.20
N VAL A 25 -0.60 13.84 -8.24
CA VAL A 25 0.21 13.55 -7.06
C VAL A 25 0.32 14.78 -6.15
N ASP A 26 0.42 15.98 -6.72
CA ASP A 26 0.53 17.23 -5.98
C ASP A 26 -0.70 17.49 -5.09
N THR A 27 -1.89 16.98 -5.45
CA THR A 27 -3.08 17.01 -4.57
C THR A 27 -2.88 16.29 -3.23
N TRP A 28 -1.98 15.30 -3.18
CA TRP A 28 -1.64 14.55 -1.97
C TRP A 28 -0.38 15.09 -1.29
N LEU A 29 0.60 15.54 -2.08
CA LEU A 29 1.86 16.05 -1.55
C LEU A 29 1.71 17.42 -0.92
N ALA A 30 0.97 18.34 -1.55
CA ALA A 30 0.82 19.71 -1.07
C ALA A 30 0.36 19.79 0.41
N PRO A 31 -0.74 19.13 0.83
CA PRO A 31 -1.17 19.19 2.24
C PRO A 31 -0.17 18.52 3.19
N HIS A 32 0.47 17.41 2.80
CA HIS A 32 1.50 16.76 3.61
C HIS A 32 2.73 17.65 3.81
N LEU A 33 3.23 18.28 2.74
CA LEU A 33 4.37 19.18 2.81
C LEU A 33 4.03 20.45 3.61
N ALA A 34 2.81 20.95 3.52
CA ALA A 34 2.35 22.08 4.32
C ALA A 34 2.34 21.75 5.82
N ARG A 35 1.80 20.59 6.24
CA ARG A 35 1.88 20.12 7.63
C ARG A 35 3.32 19.97 8.11
N ARG A 36 4.17 19.34 7.29
CA ARG A 36 5.60 19.15 7.60
C ARG A 36 6.32 20.46 7.84
N ARG A 37 6.04 21.51 7.06
CA ARG A 37 6.62 22.86 7.25
C ARG A 37 6.19 23.50 8.57
N ARG A 38 4.97 23.22 9.04
CA ARG A 38 4.45 23.70 10.33
C ARG A 38 4.84 22.81 11.51
N GLY A 39 5.52 21.68 11.28
CA GLY A 39 5.85 20.71 12.33
C GLY A 39 4.65 19.91 12.83
N GLU A 40 3.52 19.95 12.12
CA GLU A 40 2.29 19.23 12.49
C GLU A 40 2.37 17.75 12.09
N ARG A 41 1.90 16.87 12.97
CA ARG A 41 1.81 15.43 12.71
C ARG A 41 0.35 15.02 12.56
N HIS A 42 0.08 14.16 11.59
CA HIS A 42 -1.26 13.60 11.36
C HIS A 42 -1.21 12.08 11.22
N PRO A 43 -1.79 11.29 12.17
CA PRO A 43 -1.59 9.83 12.27
C PRO A 43 -2.16 9.03 11.08
N VAL A 44 -3.16 9.58 10.38
CA VAL A 44 -3.75 8.96 9.18
C VAL A 44 -3.00 9.41 7.91
N GLU A 45 -3.08 10.71 7.58
CA GLU A 45 -2.54 11.28 6.34
C GLU A 45 -1.01 11.18 6.19
N ASP A 46 -0.22 11.23 7.27
CA ASP A 46 1.24 11.14 7.16
C ASP A 46 1.76 9.69 7.12
N PHE A 47 0.90 8.71 7.40
CA PHE A 47 1.29 7.30 7.46
C PHE A 47 1.95 6.85 6.15
N LEU A 48 1.34 7.13 4.99
CA LEU A 48 1.89 6.65 3.71
C LEU A 48 3.24 7.28 3.33
N PHE A 49 3.59 8.42 3.91
CA PHE A 49 4.86 9.12 3.67
C PHE A 49 5.94 8.77 4.68
N THR A 50 5.57 8.19 5.83
CA THR A 50 6.48 7.86 6.93
C THR A 50 6.71 6.36 7.07
N TYR A 51 5.67 5.55 6.81
CA TYR A 51 5.73 4.09 6.88
C TYR A 51 6.39 3.49 5.62
N TYR A 52 6.03 3.99 4.44
CA TYR A 52 6.60 3.54 3.18
C TYR A 52 7.87 4.33 2.82
N SER A 53 8.87 3.64 2.28
CA SER A 53 10.17 4.21 1.96
C SER A 53 10.21 5.06 0.68
N PHE A 54 9.06 5.35 0.06
CA PHE A 54 8.98 6.06 -1.20
C PHE A 54 8.79 7.56 -0.97
N ARG A 55 9.83 8.34 -1.32
CA ARG A 55 9.88 9.77 -1.00
C ARG A 55 8.89 10.56 -1.88
N PRO A 56 8.35 11.69 -1.40
CA PRO A 56 7.47 12.58 -2.18
C PRO A 56 8.00 12.92 -3.59
N ALA A 57 9.28 13.26 -3.70
CA ALA A 57 9.89 13.56 -5.00
C ALA A 57 9.94 12.35 -5.95
N GLN A 58 10.06 11.13 -5.42
CA GLN A 58 10.02 9.91 -6.22
C GLN A 58 8.59 9.59 -6.67
N LEU A 59 7.58 9.82 -5.81
CA LEU A 59 6.17 9.67 -6.16
C LEU A 59 5.76 10.67 -7.25
N ARG A 60 6.26 11.90 -7.18
CA ARG A 60 5.99 12.94 -8.17
C ARG A 60 6.67 12.69 -9.51
N ARG A 61 7.81 11.97 -9.54
CA ARG A 61 8.52 11.66 -10.79
C ARG A 61 7.70 10.70 -11.65
N TRP A 62 7.39 11.11 -12.87
CA TRP A 62 6.68 10.29 -13.83
C TRP A 62 7.61 9.31 -14.57
N HIS A 63 7.14 8.09 -14.74
CA HIS A 63 7.77 7.01 -15.47
C HIS A 63 6.73 6.38 -16.42
N PRO A 64 7.07 6.16 -17.71
CA PRO A 64 6.11 5.63 -18.67
C PRO A 64 5.81 4.12 -18.49
N GLY A 65 6.63 3.42 -17.71
CA GLY A 65 6.63 1.97 -17.63
C GLY A 65 7.52 1.30 -18.68
N ALA A 66 7.76 0.01 -18.50
CA ALA A 66 8.47 -0.83 -19.46
C ALA A 66 7.69 -0.95 -20.78
N GLY A 67 8.42 -1.05 -21.90
CA GLY A 67 7.81 -1.23 -23.23
C GLY A 67 7.25 0.04 -23.88
N VAL A 68 7.52 1.22 -23.31
CA VAL A 68 7.10 2.52 -23.86
C VAL A 68 8.31 3.33 -24.29
N VAL A 69 8.31 3.82 -25.53
CA VAL A 69 9.36 4.66 -26.11
C VAL A 69 8.90 6.11 -26.15
N LEU A 70 9.74 7.03 -25.69
CA LEU A 70 9.50 8.47 -25.66
C LEU A 70 10.29 9.16 -26.78
N ARG A 71 9.60 9.63 -27.82
CA ARG A 71 10.24 10.43 -28.88
C ARG A 71 10.63 11.81 -28.36
N ASP A 72 11.73 12.33 -28.90
CA ASP A 72 12.27 13.67 -28.60
C ASP A 72 12.45 13.94 -27.09
N ALA A 73 12.66 12.87 -26.31
CA ALA A 73 13.02 12.96 -24.92
C ALA A 73 14.54 13.20 -24.83
N ASP A 74 14.95 14.24 -24.11
CA ASP A 74 16.35 14.50 -23.81
C ASP A 74 16.88 13.38 -22.90
N PRO A 75 17.88 12.58 -23.35
CA PRO A 75 18.47 11.52 -22.54
C PRO A 75 19.01 12.01 -21.19
N ALA A 76 19.44 13.28 -21.08
CA ALA A 76 19.96 13.85 -19.84
C ALA A 76 18.90 13.96 -18.71
N GLU A 77 17.60 13.97 -19.05
CA GLU A 77 16.51 13.94 -18.05
C GLU A 77 16.34 12.56 -17.39
N TRP A 78 16.96 11.51 -17.96
CA TRP A 78 16.71 10.12 -17.58
C TRP A 78 17.95 9.47 -16.97
N GLY A 79 17.74 8.71 -15.90
CA GLY A 79 18.83 8.08 -15.15
C GLY A 79 19.22 6.72 -15.71
N ARG A 80 20.11 6.03 -14.97
CA ARG A 80 20.67 4.70 -15.28
C ARG A 80 19.67 3.57 -15.61
N ASP A 81 18.38 3.78 -15.38
CA ASP A 81 17.31 2.79 -15.64
C ASP A 81 16.70 2.95 -17.03
N TYR A 82 17.26 3.83 -17.86
CA TYR A 82 16.81 4.17 -19.19
C TYR A 82 17.94 4.00 -20.20
N ARG A 83 17.56 3.72 -21.45
CA ARG A 83 18.47 3.67 -22.59
C ARG A 83 17.92 4.48 -23.75
N VAL A 84 18.83 5.01 -24.55
CA VAL A 84 18.51 5.67 -25.82
C VAL A 84 18.46 4.61 -26.92
N GLY A 85 17.37 4.59 -27.67
CA GLY A 85 17.23 3.80 -28.89
C GLY A 85 16.96 4.68 -30.11
N PRO A 86 16.92 4.09 -31.32
CA PRO A 86 16.71 4.84 -32.56
C PRO A 86 15.41 5.67 -32.58
N ALA A 87 14.38 5.23 -31.86
CA ALA A 87 13.07 5.87 -31.80
C ALA A 87 12.85 6.76 -30.57
N GLY A 88 13.85 6.90 -29.68
CA GLY A 88 13.75 7.69 -28.46
C GLY A 88 14.21 6.97 -27.19
N VAL A 89 13.84 7.52 -26.03
CA VAL A 89 14.24 7.02 -24.71
C VAL A 89 13.23 5.99 -24.20
N THR A 90 13.69 4.88 -23.63
CA THR A 90 12.83 3.84 -23.02
C THR A 90 13.48 3.29 -21.75
N VAL A 91 12.69 2.70 -20.86
CA VAL A 91 13.20 1.93 -19.71
C VAL A 91 14.10 0.80 -20.21
N ASP A 92 15.31 0.70 -19.66
CA ASP A 92 16.22 -0.41 -19.88
C ASP A 92 15.85 -1.58 -18.97
N ARG A 93 14.93 -2.42 -19.45
CA ARG A 93 14.44 -3.60 -18.72
C ARG A 93 15.56 -4.57 -18.38
N ALA A 94 16.53 -4.75 -19.27
CA ALA A 94 17.63 -5.68 -19.08
C ALA A 94 18.54 -5.18 -17.95
N ALA A 95 18.94 -3.91 -17.98
CA ALA A 95 19.75 -3.31 -16.92
C ALA A 95 19.02 -3.30 -15.57
N VAL A 96 17.72 -2.99 -15.56
CA VAL A 96 16.90 -3.03 -14.34
C VAL A 96 16.82 -4.47 -13.78
N ARG A 97 16.59 -5.47 -14.63
CA ARG A 97 16.47 -6.87 -14.21
C ARG A 97 17.81 -7.46 -13.76
N ALA A 98 18.91 -7.09 -14.41
CA ALA A 98 20.25 -7.49 -13.96
C ALA A 98 20.54 -7.05 -12.52
N ARG A 99 20.06 -5.86 -12.12
CA ARG A 99 20.28 -5.32 -10.77
C ARG A 99 19.24 -5.76 -9.74
N ARG A 100 17.99 -6.01 -10.15
CA ARG A 100 16.85 -6.19 -9.23
C ARG A 100 16.01 -7.45 -9.50
N GLY A 101 16.49 -8.37 -10.33
CA GLY A 101 15.74 -9.53 -10.82
C GLY A 101 15.10 -10.34 -9.70
N GLU A 102 15.87 -10.73 -8.69
CA GLU A 102 15.37 -11.49 -7.54
C GLU A 102 14.23 -10.77 -6.79
N SER A 103 14.36 -9.46 -6.57
CA SER A 103 13.31 -8.67 -5.93
C SER A 103 12.05 -8.57 -6.78
N VAL A 104 12.19 -8.45 -8.11
CA VAL A 104 11.06 -8.43 -9.04
C VAL A 104 10.35 -9.78 -9.05
N ASP A 105 11.09 -10.88 -9.11
CA ASP A 105 10.55 -12.24 -9.13
C ASP A 105 9.90 -12.61 -7.79
N TRP A 106 10.48 -12.15 -6.66
CA TRP A 106 9.89 -12.26 -5.33
C TRP A 106 8.53 -11.55 -5.24
N ILE A 107 8.46 -10.29 -5.72
CA ILE A 107 7.22 -9.49 -5.73
C ILE A 107 6.16 -10.14 -6.63
N ARG A 108 6.53 -10.52 -7.86
CA ARG A 108 5.66 -11.25 -8.79
C ARG A 108 5.05 -12.48 -8.12
N SER A 109 5.88 -13.29 -7.46
CA SER A 109 5.45 -14.52 -6.80
C SER A 109 4.48 -14.25 -5.66
N LEU A 110 4.72 -13.20 -4.86
CA LEU A 110 3.82 -12.80 -3.78
C LEU A 110 2.46 -12.34 -4.32
N LEU A 111 2.47 -11.49 -5.35
CA LEU A 111 1.25 -10.98 -5.97
C LEU A 111 0.45 -12.12 -6.61
N ALA A 112 1.09 -13.03 -7.33
CA ALA A 112 0.43 -14.18 -7.94
C ALA A 112 -0.18 -15.13 -6.88
N ALA A 113 0.60 -15.48 -5.85
CA ALA A 113 0.13 -16.34 -4.76
C ALA A 113 -1.07 -15.71 -4.01
N THR A 114 -1.04 -14.41 -3.76
CA THR A 114 -2.14 -13.69 -3.12
C THR A 114 -3.39 -13.64 -4.01
N ALA A 115 -3.22 -13.45 -5.33
CA ALA A 115 -4.32 -13.43 -6.28
C ALA A 115 -5.03 -14.79 -6.39
N GLY A 116 -4.29 -15.89 -6.23
CA GLY A 116 -4.82 -17.25 -6.35
C GLY A 116 -5.59 -17.78 -5.15
N ARG A 117 -5.80 -16.97 -4.09
CA ARG A 117 -6.47 -17.41 -2.85
C ARG A 117 -7.87 -16.82 -2.68
N PRO A 118 -8.76 -17.48 -1.93
CA PRO A 118 -10.02 -16.88 -1.52
C PRO A 118 -9.78 -15.71 -0.55
N ALA A 119 -10.56 -14.65 -0.70
CA ALA A 119 -10.52 -13.51 0.21
C ALA A 119 -11.14 -13.86 1.57
N GLN A 120 -10.40 -13.60 2.65
CA GLN A 120 -10.87 -13.71 4.02
C GLN A 120 -11.30 -12.34 4.54
N LEU A 121 -12.58 -12.23 4.92
CA LEU A 121 -13.24 -10.97 5.32
C LEU A 121 -13.57 -10.90 6.83
N GLY A 122 -12.94 -11.77 7.64
CA GLY A 122 -13.23 -11.93 9.08
C GLY A 122 -12.24 -11.30 10.04
N CYS A 123 -11.29 -10.48 9.56
CA CYS A 123 -10.25 -9.89 10.42
C CYS A 123 -10.77 -8.71 11.25
N PHE A 124 -11.69 -7.91 10.70
CA PHE A 124 -12.30 -6.74 11.37
C PHE A 124 -11.31 -5.77 12.02
N GLY A 125 -10.12 -5.60 11.44
CA GLY A 125 -9.10 -4.70 11.96
C GLY A 125 -8.43 -5.16 13.27
N MET A 126 -8.69 -6.39 13.74
CA MET A 126 -8.18 -6.89 15.04
C MET A 126 -6.66 -6.87 15.18
N HIS A 127 -5.91 -6.67 14.09
CA HIS A 127 -4.47 -6.43 14.17
C HIS A 127 -4.13 -5.16 14.97
N GLU A 128 -4.86 -4.05 14.84
CA GLU A 128 -4.58 -2.83 15.62
C GLU A 128 -4.97 -3.01 17.08
N TRP A 129 -6.03 -3.77 17.34
CA TRP A 129 -6.47 -4.12 18.69
C TRP A 129 -5.46 -5.00 19.40
N ALA A 130 -4.88 -5.97 18.69
CA ALA A 130 -3.79 -6.81 19.19
C ALA A 130 -2.48 -6.02 19.43
N MET A 131 -2.28 -4.87 18.78
CA MET A 131 -1.11 -4.01 19.00
C MET A 131 -1.20 -3.18 20.29
N VAL A 132 -2.40 -2.97 20.84
CA VAL A 132 -2.63 -2.23 22.10
C VAL A 132 -3.18 -3.12 23.22
N TYR A 133 -3.33 -4.42 22.96
CA TYR A 133 -3.94 -5.37 23.87
C TYR A 133 -3.19 -5.44 25.21
N ARG A 134 -3.93 -5.13 26.29
CA ARG A 134 -3.45 -5.04 27.68
C ARG A 134 -2.29 -4.05 27.86
N GLN A 135 -2.30 -2.96 27.11
CA GLN A 135 -1.39 -1.83 27.33
C GLN A 135 -2.11 -0.66 27.98
N THR A 136 -1.39 0.05 28.83
CA THR A 136 -1.75 1.39 29.29
C THR A 136 -1.51 2.42 28.19
N GLN A 137 -2.11 3.61 28.32
CA GLN A 137 -1.92 4.70 27.36
C GLN A 137 -0.45 5.05 27.16
N GLU A 138 0.37 5.02 28.22
CA GLU A 138 1.80 5.38 28.18
C GLU A 138 2.64 4.37 27.40
N GLU A 139 2.26 3.09 27.44
CA GLU A 139 2.94 1.98 26.74
C GLU A 139 2.61 1.92 25.24
N ILE A 140 1.52 2.57 24.82
CA ILE A 140 1.06 2.55 23.43
C ILE A 140 1.96 3.40 22.54
N ARG A 141 2.33 2.85 21.38
CA ARG A 141 3.19 3.52 20.40
C ARG A 141 2.65 4.87 19.91
N HIS A 142 1.32 5.00 19.83
CA HIS A 142 0.63 6.23 19.46
C HIS A 142 -0.08 6.86 20.66
N ASN A 143 0.61 6.94 21.81
CA ASN A 143 0.09 7.49 23.06
C ASN A 143 -0.41 8.95 22.98
N ALA A 144 -0.07 9.69 21.93
CA ALA A 144 -0.61 11.01 21.66
C ALA A 144 -2.11 11.01 21.29
N TRP A 145 -2.69 9.85 20.97
CA TRP A 145 -4.10 9.72 20.59
C TRP A 145 -4.85 8.83 21.58
N PRO A 146 -6.01 9.28 22.10
CA PRO A 146 -6.77 8.51 23.07
C PRO A 146 -7.35 7.24 22.45
N LEU A 147 -7.58 6.23 23.28
CA LEU A 147 -8.38 5.07 22.92
C LEU A 147 -9.88 5.35 23.13
N ARG A 148 -10.73 4.67 22.35
CA ARG A 148 -12.19 4.74 22.45
C ARG A 148 -12.75 3.96 23.63
N LEU A 149 -12.01 2.95 24.08
CA LEU A 149 -12.39 1.99 25.11
C LEU A 149 -11.28 1.91 26.17
N SER A 150 -11.64 1.44 27.36
CA SER A 150 -10.66 1.13 28.40
C SER A 150 -9.73 -0.03 27.95
N PRO A 151 -8.57 -0.20 28.59
CA PRO A 151 -7.73 -1.38 28.36
C PRO A 151 -8.47 -2.70 28.58
N GLU A 152 -9.36 -2.76 29.58
CA GLU A 152 -10.17 -3.93 29.92
C GLU A 152 -11.19 -4.24 28.83
N ASP A 153 -11.94 -3.23 28.37
CA ASP A 153 -12.94 -3.40 27.32
C ASP A 153 -12.27 -3.73 25.97
N THR A 154 -11.11 -3.13 25.69
CA THR A 154 -10.30 -3.45 24.50
C THR A 154 -9.85 -4.91 24.54
N ALA A 155 -9.41 -5.40 25.71
CA ALA A 155 -9.01 -6.79 25.88
C ALA A 155 -10.21 -7.76 25.70
N ALA A 156 -11.37 -7.44 26.28
CA ALA A 156 -12.58 -8.23 26.12
C ALA A 156 -12.98 -8.38 24.63
N VAL A 157 -12.89 -7.30 23.84
CA VAL A 157 -13.16 -7.36 22.39
C VAL A 157 -12.16 -8.29 21.69
N VAL A 158 -10.85 -8.19 21.98
CA VAL A 158 -9.83 -9.06 21.37
C VAL A 158 -10.08 -10.54 21.70
N GLU A 159 -10.39 -10.84 22.96
CA GLU A 159 -10.63 -12.19 23.45
C GLU A 159 -11.92 -12.79 22.86
N GLU A 160 -13.02 -12.03 22.80
CA GLU A 160 -14.29 -12.48 22.21
C GLU A 160 -14.18 -12.73 20.70
N ARG A 161 -13.51 -11.82 19.97
CA ARG A 161 -13.46 -11.86 18.51
C ARG A 161 -12.40 -12.82 17.97
N GLY A 162 -11.30 -12.97 18.71
CA GLY A 162 -10.08 -13.65 18.30
C GLY A 162 -9.33 -12.90 17.20
N VAL A 163 -8.07 -13.26 17.01
CA VAL A 163 -7.18 -12.62 16.02
C VAL A 163 -6.82 -13.61 14.91
N ARG A 164 -6.90 -13.17 13.65
CA ARG A 164 -6.69 -14.02 12.47
C ARG A 164 -5.81 -13.32 11.42
N CYS A 165 -4.88 -12.50 11.90
CA CYS A 165 -4.02 -11.70 11.04
C CYS A 165 -3.04 -12.61 10.31
N SER A 166 -3.09 -12.59 8.97
CA SER A 166 -2.17 -13.33 8.11
C SER A 166 -1.01 -12.46 7.59
N HIS A 167 -1.02 -11.16 7.88
CA HIS A 167 -0.07 -10.20 7.34
C HIS A 167 1.08 -9.93 8.31
N PHE A 168 2.28 -10.36 7.93
CA PHE A 168 3.46 -10.30 8.79
C PHE A 168 3.83 -8.88 9.24
N ASP A 169 3.76 -7.88 8.35
CA ASP A 169 4.17 -6.52 8.66
C ASP A 169 3.24 -5.82 9.68
N ALA A 170 2.03 -6.35 9.91
CA ALA A 170 1.18 -5.99 11.05
C ALA A 170 1.44 -6.90 12.26
N TYR A 171 1.45 -8.22 12.07
CA TYR A 171 1.63 -9.20 13.15
C TYR A 171 2.89 -8.96 14.00
N ARG A 172 3.99 -8.52 13.39
CA ARG A 172 5.25 -8.26 14.11
C ARG A 172 5.15 -7.16 15.18
N PHE A 173 4.09 -6.35 15.16
CA PHE A 173 3.84 -5.29 16.15
C PHE A 173 2.90 -5.72 17.28
N PHE A 174 2.37 -6.94 17.26
CA PHE A 174 1.50 -7.39 18.34
C PHE A 174 2.22 -7.37 19.69
N THR A 175 1.46 -7.04 20.74
CA THR A 175 1.96 -7.15 22.11
C THR A 175 2.30 -8.61 22.40
N ALA A 176 3.27 -8.84 23.27
CA ALA A 176 3.64 -10.19 23.69
C ALA A 176 2.42 -11.05 24.11
N PRO A 177 1.47 -10.56 24.93
CA PRO A 177 0.30 -11.35 25.31
C PRO A 177 -0.75 -11.52 24.19
N ALA A 178 -0.76 -10.69 23.14
CA ALA A 178 -1.69 -10.85 22.01
C ALA A 178 -1.24 -11.87 20.96
N ARG A 179 0.08 -12.10 20.82
CA ARG A 179 0.64 -13.06 19.85
C ARG A 179 0.01 -14.46 19.91
N PRO A 180 -0.09 -15.12 21.08
CA PRO A 180 -0.68 -16.47 21.15
C PRO A 180 -2.18 -16.51 20.83
N LEU A 181 -2.87 -15.37 20.82
CA LEU A 181 -4.30 -15.29 20.45
C LEU A 181 -4.52 -15.30 18.93
N ASN A 182 -3.47 -15.10 18.15
CA ASN A 182 -3.57 -15.13 16.70
C ASN A 182 -3.61 -16.57 16.20
N VAL A 183 -4.62 -16.91 15.40
CA VAL A 183 -4.78 -18.25 14.80
C VAL A 183 -3.59 -18.62 13.91
N LEU A 184 -2.88 -17.63 13.39
CA LEU A 184 -1.72 -17.79 12.51
C LEU A 184 -0.45 -17.29 13.20
N ASN A 185 0.71 -17.79 12.77
CA ASN A 185 2.01 -17.27 13.19
C ASN A 185 2.81 -16.76 11.98
N PRO A 186 2.41 -15.63 11.36
CA PRO A 186 3.13 -15.11 10.20
C PRO A 186 4.59 -14.78 10.52
N THR A 187 5.46 -15.16 9.61
CA THR A 187 6.87 -14.79 9.56
C THR A 187 7.17 -14.14 8.21
N ARG A 188 8.37 -13.55 8.06
CA ARG A 188 8.77 -13.03 6.74
C ARG A 188 8.81 -14.15 5.69
N ASP A 189 9.31 -15.33 6.06
CA ASP A 189 9.47 -16.46 5.15
C ASP A 189 8.15 -17.09 4.71
N THR A 190 7.13 -17.02 5.58
CA THR A 190 5.78 -17.54 5.29
C THR A 190 4.87 -16.52 4.61
N GLN A 191 5.35 -15.31 4.31
CA GLN A 191 4.53 -14.23 3.75
C GLN A 191 3.84 -14.66 2.44
N HIS A 192 4.57 -15.32 1.53
CA HIS A 192 4.00 -15.85 0.29
C HIS A 192 2.88 -16.84 0.52
N ALA A 193 2.96 -17.64 1.59
CA ALA A 193 1.99 -18.67 1.91
C ALA A 193 0.73 -18.11 2.60
N LEU A 194 0.86 -17.02 3.36
CA LEU A 194 -0.18 -16.53 4.26
C LEU A 194 -0.91 -15.26 3.77
N GLU A 195 -0.30 -14.44 2.91
CA GLU A 195 -1.01 -13.27 2.39
C GLU A 195 -2.25 -13.66 1.60
N GLN A 196 -3.32 -12.89 1.77
CA GLN A 196 -4.63 -13.20 1.22
C GLN A 196 -5.33 -11.91 0.74
N PRO A 197 -6.16 -11.97 -0.32
CA PRO A 197 -6.58 -10.78 -1.06
C PRO A 197 -7.68 -9.95 -0.36
N GLY A 198 -8.27 -10.46 0.71
CA GLY A 198 -9.17 -9.71 1.58
C GLY A 198 -8.46 -8.86 2.64
N CYS A 199 -7.17 -9.07 2.91
CA CYS A 199 -6.47 -8.32 3.95
C CYS A 199 -6.31 -6.86 3.54
N LEU A 200 -6.76 -5.92 4.38
CA LEU A 200 -6.56 -4.49 4.14
C LEU A 200 -5.08 -4.18 3.91
N HIS A 201 -4.21 -4.70 4.77
CA HIS A 201 -2.78 -4.45 4.70
C HIS A 201 -2.10 -5.02 3.46
N ALA A 202 -2.41 -6.26 3.05
CA ALA A 202 -1.89 -6.82 1.81
C ALA A 202 -2.33 -6.01 0.58
N ASN A 203 -3.55 -5.44 0.61
CA ASN A 203 -4.07 -4.57 -0.44
C ASN A 203 -3.45 -3.17 -0.40
N MET A 204 -3.22 -2.60 0.78
CA MET A 204 -2.51 -1.33 0.97
C MET A 204 -1.06 -1.44 0.46
N ASP A 205 -0.42 -2.58 0.71
CA ASP A 205 0.94 -2.88 0.26
C ASP A 205 1.09 -3.03 -1.26
N LEU A 206 0.01 -3.04 -2.04
CA LEU A 206 0.13 -2.87 -3.49
C LEU A 206 0.83 -1.55 -3.84
N TYR A 207 0.71 -0.51 -3.01
CA TYR A 207 1.52 0.70 -3.14
C TYR A 207 3.01 0.38 -2.95
N LYS A 208 3.38 -0.30 -1.86
CA LYS A 208 4.76 -0.77 -1.60
C LYS A 208 5.36 -1.51 -2.77
N TRP A 209 4.62 -2.49 -3.29
CA TRP A 209 5.07 -3.34 -4.37
C TRP A 209 5.15 -2.56 -5.68
N SER A 210 4.19 -1.70 -5.98
CA SER A 210 4.20 -0.89 -7.20
C SER A 210 5.43 0.03 -7.27
N TYR A 211 5.78 0.76 -6.20
CA TYR A 211 6.93 1.65 -6.27
C TYR A 211 8.27 0.91 -6.24
N LYS A 212 8.35 -0.29 -5.62
CA LYS A 212 9.54 -1.14 -5.70
C LYS A 212 9.80 -1.65 -7.11
N LEU A 213 8.74 -1.78 -7.91
CA LEU A 213 8.81 -2.14 -9.32
C LEU A 213 9.10 -0.93 -10.24
N SER A 214 9.04 0.31 -9.75
CA SER A 214 9.40 1.49 -10.57
C SER A 214 10.87 1.42 -11.04
N PRO A 215 11.19 1.74 -12.32
CA PRO A 215 10.31 2.32 -13.34
C PRO A 215 9.68 1.29 -14.30
N LEU A 216 9.68 0.00 -13.97
CA LEU A 216 9.09 -1.04 -14.84
C LEU A 216 7.58 -0.88 -14.97
N VAL A 217 6.91 -0.41 -13.92
CA VAL A 217 5.47 -0.13 -13.93
C VAL A 217 5.21 1.35 -14.24
N PRO A 218 4.13 1.68 -14.97
CA PRO A 218 3.77 3.07 -15.26
C PRO A 218 3.40 3.82 -13.97
N SER A 219 3.81 5.09 -13.87
CA SER A 219 3.55 5.91 -12.67
C SER A 219 2.07 6.10 -12.36
N GLU A 220 1.20 6.04 -13.37
CA GLU A 220 -0.25 6.10 -13.17
C GLU A 220 -0.75 4.89 -12.36
N LEU A 221 -0.19 3.70 -12.56
CA LEU A 221 -0.52 2.51 -11.76
C LEU A 221 0.01 2.62 -10.33
N VAL A 222 1.20 3.21 -10.13
CA VAL A 222 1.71 3.52 -8.78
C VAL A 222 0.78 4.50 -8.06
N ALA A 223 0.30 5.53 -8.75
CA ALA A 223 -0.65 6.50 -8.21
C ALA A 223 -2.02 5.88 -7.89
N ASP A 224 -2.50 4.93 -8.70
CA ASP A 224 -3.73 4.17 -8.41
C ASP A 224 -3.58 3.31 -7.14
N CYS A 225 -2.44 2.63 -6.97
CA CYS A 225 -2.14 1.89 -5.76
C CYS A 225 -2.02 2.81 -4.53
N PHE A 226 -1.41 3.99 -4.68
CA PHE A 226 -1.33 4.98 -3.60
C PHE A 226 -2.71 5.50 -3.19
N ALA A 227 -3.58 5.82 -4.15
CA ALA A 227 -4.94 6.27 -3.88
C ALA A 227 -5.73 5.20 -3.09
N LEU A 228 -5.68 3.94 -3.53
CA LEU A 228 -6.31 2.84 -2.80
C LEU A 228 -5.72 2.66 -1.39
N ALA A 229 -4.40 2.79 -1.24
CA ALA A 229 -3.75 2.71 0.07
C ALA A 229 -4.23 3.80 1.04
N ARG A 230 -4.51 5.03 0.56
CA ARG A 230 -5.07 6.12 1.39
C ARG A 230 -6.46 5.79 1.90
N GLU A 231 -7.32 5.27 1.04
CA GLU A 231 -8.68 4.86 1.41
C GLU A 231 -8.67 3.69 2.39
N ILE A 232 -7.80 2.70 2.16
CA ILE A 232 -7.63 1.58 3.08
C ILE A 232 -7.12 2.06 4.44
N ARG A 233 -6.11 2.93 4.47
CA ARG A 233 -5.58 3.50 5.73
C ARG A 233 -6.64 4.26 6.51
N THR A 234 -7.54 4.94 5.79
CA THR A 234 -8.70 5.61 6.41
C THR A 234 -9.60 4.61 7.14
N LEU A 235 -9.99 3.51 6.49
CA LEU A 235 -10.78 2.47 7.16
C LEU A 235 -10.02 1.80 8.30
N ASP A 236 -8.75 1.46 8.09
CA ASP A 236 -7.86 0.83 9.08
C ASP A 236 -7.82 1.63 10.38
N MET A 237 -7.66 2.97 10.28
CA MET A 237 -7.68 3.85 11.44
C MET A 237 -9.07 4.05 12.03
N ARG A 238 -10.12 4.18 11.21
CA ARG A 238 -11.50 4.28 11.72
C ARG A 238 -11.93 3.01 12.47
N ALA A 239 -11.44 1.83 12.07
CA ALA A 239 -11.76 0.55 12.70
C ALA A 239 -10.85 0.21 13.90
N SER A 240 -9.84 1.03 14.15
CA SER A 240 -8.89 0.81 15.23
C SER A 240 -9.49 1.13 16.62
N PRO A 241 -8.77 0.80 17.71
CA PRO A 241 -9.11 1.24 19.06
C PRO A 241 -8.96 2.75 19.29
N TYR A 242 -8.26 3.49 18.44
CA TYR A 242 -7.99 4.92 18.63
C TYR A 242 -9.23 5.77 18.33
N ASP A 243 -9.44 6.83 19.11
CA ASP A 243 -10.42 7.87 18.81
C ASP A 243 -9.78 8.99 17.99
N LEU A 244 -10.22 9.09 16.74
CA LEU A 244 -9.76 10.08 15.77
C LEU A 244 -10.92 10.94 15.24
N ALA A 245 -12.06 10.98 15.95
CA ALA A 245 -13.22 11.76 15.52
C ALA A 245 -12.89 13.25 15.38
N ALA A 246 -12.07 13.80 16.28
CA ALA A 246 -11.60 15.18 16.23
C ALA A 246 -10.76 15.51 14.97
N LEU A 247 -10.20 14.50 14.30
CA LEU A 247 -9.49 14.63 13.03
C LEU A 247 -10.39 14.39 11.81
N GLY A 248 -11.69 14.19 12.00
CA GLY A 248 -12.64 13.89 10.92
C GLY A 248 -12.74 12.40 10.57
N TYR A 249 -12.25 11.50 11.43
CA TYR A 249 -12.30 10.04 11.23
C TYR A 249 -13.20 9.38 12.28
N PRO A 250 -14.54 9.49 12.16
CA PRO A 250 -15.45 8.86 13.11
C PRO A 250 -15.31 7.33 13.05
N PRO A 251 -15.40 6.64 14.20
CA PRO A 251 -15.04 5.24 14.29
C PRO A 251 -16.03 4.31 13.57
N VAL A 252 -15.48 3.29 12.92
CA VAL A 252 -16.21 2.07 12.55
C VAL A 252 -16.10 1.11 13.73
N ARG A 253 -17.16 1.03 14.53
CA ARG A 253 -17.18 0.31 15.81
C ARG A 253 -17.24 -1.21 15.62
N VAL A 254 -16.12 -1.83 15.27
CA VAL A 254 -16.00 -3.28 15.00
C VAL A 254 -16.26 -4.19 16.21
N GLU A 255 -16.33 -3.62 17.41
CA GLU A 255 -16.86 -4.27 18.61
C GLU A 255 -18.36 -4.58 18.49
N THR A 256 -19.10 -3.84 17.65
CA THR A 256 -20.53 -4.04 17.39
C THR A 256 -20.80 -4.86 16.13
N VAL A 257 -21.98 -5.50 16.04
CA VAL A 257 -22.42 -6.19 14.82
C VAL A 257 -22.53 -5.23 13.63
N ALA A 258 -23.11 -4.05 13.84
CA ALA A 258 -23.30 -3.04 12.80
C ALA A 258 -21.96 -2.55 12.23
N GLY A 259 -20.98 -2.23 13.09
CA GLY A 259 -19.66 -1.80 12.64
C GLY A 259 -18.89 -2.91 11.92
N ARG A 260 -19.04 -4.18 12.31
CA ARG A 260 -18.48 -5.31 11.54
C ARG A 260 -19.10 -5.45 10.16
N HIS A 261 -20.39 -5.19 10.02
CA HIS A 261 -21.05 -5.19 8.72
C HIS A 261 -20.53 -4.06 7.83
N GLU A 262 -20.43 -2.83 8.34
CA GLU A 262 -19.81 -1.70 7.62
C GLU A 262 -18.38 -2.04 7.18
N TYR A 263 -17.55 -2.55 8.11
CA TYR A 263 -16.18 -2.95 7.82
C TYR A 263 -16.11 -4.02 6.71
N ALA A 264 -16.91 -5.08 6.80
CA ALA A 264 -16.89 -6.18 5.83
C ALA A 264 -17.33 -5.73 4.43
N GLN A 265 -18.30 -4.80 4.34
CA GLN A 265 -18.71 -4.21 3.06
C GLN A 265 -17.56 -3.42 2.42
N ALA A 266 -16.91 -2.54 3.19
CA ALA A 266 -15.77 -1.76 2.70
C ALA A 266 -14.57 -2.65 2.34
N GLN A 267 -14.26 -3.66 3.17
CA GLN A 267 -13.20 -4.64 2.93
C GLN A 267 -13.41 -5.39 1.61
N ARG A 268 -14.65 -5.80 1.31
CA ARG A 268 -14.99 -6.47 0.04
C ARG A 268 -14.74 -5.57 -1.17
N SER A 269 -15.16 -4.30 -1.07
CA SER A 269 -14.91 -3.30 -2.13
C SER A 269 -13.41 -3.10 -2.37
N PHE A 270 -12.62 -2.95 -1.30
CA PHE A 270 -11.16 -2.84 -1.41
C PHE A 270 -10.52 -4.08 -2.01
N ALA A 271 -10.95 -5.29 -1.63
CA ALA A 271 -10.44 -6.53 -2.20
C ALA A 271 -10.69 -6.62 -3.71
N GLN A 272 -11.88 -6.23 -4.18
CA GLN A 272 -12.24 -6.22 -5.60
C GLN A 272 -11.39 -5.22 -6.39
N ARG A 273 -11.24 -3.99 -5.89
CA ARG A 273 -10.41 -2.95 -6.52
C ARG A 273 -8.93 -3.32 -6.52
N ALA A 274 -8.45 -3.89 -5.41
CA ALA A 274 -7.08 -4.38 -5.29
C ALA A 274 -6.80 -5.54 -6.25
N ALA A 275 -7.77 -6.41 -6.52
CA ALA A 275 -7.62 -7.50 -7.50
C ALA A 275 -7.31 -6.96 -8.90
N VAL A 276 -7.99 -5.88 -9.32
CA VAL A 276 -7.71 -5.21 -10.61
C VAL A 276 -6.30 -4.63 -10.63
N LEU A 277 -5.88 -3.91 -9.58
CA LEU A 277 -4.54 -3.33 -9.52
C LEU A 277 -3.44 -4.41 -9.48
N ARG A 278 -3.66 -5.49 -8.74
CA ARG A 278 -2.75 -6.63 -8.66
C ARG A 278 -2.58 -7.32 -10.03
N SER A 279 -3.68 -7.52 -10.76
CA SER A 279 -3.65 -8.04 -12.13
C SER A 279 -2.85 -7.12 -13.07
N ARG A 280 -3.08 -5.81 -13.01
CA ARG A 280 -2.33 -4.81 -13.81
C ARG A 280 -0.83 -4.82 -13.47
N LEU A 281 -0.47 -4.97 -12.19
CA LEU A 281 0.93 -5.09 -11.77
C LEU A 281 1.57 -6.37 -12.32
N LEU A 282 0.89 -7.51 -12.26
CA LEU A 282 1.39 -8.76 -12.83
C LEU A 282 1.59 -8.65 -14.35
N ALA A 283 0.60 -8.12 -15.07
CA ALA A 283 0.69 -7.91 -16.51
C ALA A 283 1.86 -6.99 -16.91
N ALA A 284 2.13 -5.95 -16.13
CA ALA A 284 3.27 -5.05 -16.36
C ALA A 284 4.64 -5.74 -16.14
N LEU A 285 4.67 -6.91 -15.50
CA LEU A 285 5.88 -7.72 -15.34
C LEU A 285 5.99 -8.84 -16.40
N ASP A 286 4.90 -9.19 -17.09
CA ASP A 286 4.86 -10.22 -18.15
C ASP A 286 5.32 -9.66 -19.50
N GLY A 287 5.03 -8.39 -19.75
CA GLY A 287 5.41 -7.66 -20.97
C GLY A 287 6.88 -7.31 -20.98
#